data_AF-A0A7W5SPD3-F1
#
_entry.id   AF-A0A7W5SPD3-F1
#
_cell.length_a   1.000
_cell.length_b   1.000
_cell.length_c   1.000
_cell.angle_alpha   90.00
_cell.angle_beta   90.00
_cell.angle_gamma   90.00
#
_symmetry.space_group_name_H-M   'P 1'
#
loop_
_entity.id
_entity.type
_entity.pdbx_description
1 polymer ?
#
loop_
_entity_poly.entity_id
_entity_poly.type
_entity_poly.pdbx_seq_one_letter_code
_entity_poly.pdbx_strand_id
1 'polypeptide(L)'
;MKPFHWESTHGNFGDDLNLWLWDFLLPGLRNVHEETLLVGVGTVLNTLILPLEGRKLVIGSGFGYGSLPDMSDRNLWDIRSVRGPLTAEKVGLPQDMGIIDPAVMVTEMPEFKNLPKSGRRTFVPHWESAAAGLWPEICKTVGLSYLDPRGEAKAVIREIATSELIVAESMHGAILADAFRVPWIAVSTSRSINSFKWNDWARSLGVTYAPKHVPVSTRAEAIAKGARFWGVGFERNEQAAEELEKRREGETVVADPEQTTLRVMAKQALAVPSALALWQASKGKPQLSSDAALAARKERFMAVIDGVRRDYF
;
A
#
# COMPACT_ATOMS: atom_id res chain seq x y z
N MET A 1 -22.26 2.36 -10.37
CA MET A 1 -21.53 2.13 -9.10
C MET A 1 -20.35 3.06 -9.04
N LYS A 2 -20.04 3.56 -7.85
CA LYS A 2 -18.94 4.50 -7.64
C LYS A 2 -17.87 3.80 -6.79
N PRO A 3 -16.68 3.49 -7.32
CA PRO A 3 -15.58 3.00 -6.50
C PRO A 3 -15.21 4.03 -5.43
N PHE A 4 -15.18 3.59 -4.17
CA PHE A 4 -14.62 4.36 -3.08
C PHE A 4 -13.11 4.21 -3.08
N HIS A 5 -12.43 5.32 -2.81
CA HIS A 5 -10.99 5.33 -2.57
C HIS A 5 -10.67 6.39 -1.52
N TRP A 6 -9.58 6.15 -0.79
CA TRP A 6 -9.03 7.19 0.08
C TRP A 6 -8.12 8.08 -0.78
N GLU A 7 -8.52 9.34 -0.92
CA GLU A 7 -7.77 10.33 -1.70
C GLU A 7 -6.65 10.90 -0.83
N SER A 8 -5.41 10.51 -1.16
CA SER A 8 -4.20 11.16 -0.62
C SER A 8 -3.94 12.42 -1.44
N THR A 9 -3.78 13.56 -0.79
CA THR A 9 -3.37 14.83 -1.45
C THR A 9 -2.08 14.70 -2.26
N HIS A 10 -1.24 13.74 -1.90
CA HIS A 10 0.03 13.48 -2.53
C HIS A 10 -0.01 12.38 -3.60
N GLY A 11 -1.11 11.64 -3.69
CA GLY A 11 -1.20 10.36 -4.40
C GLY A 11 -0.78 9.18 -3.53
N ASN A 12 -1.34 8.00 -3.83
CA ASN A 12 -0.96 6.72 -3.23
C ASN A 12 -1.35 5.64 -4.23
N PHE A 13 -0.35 5.17 -4.98
CA PHE A 13 -0.55 4.28 -6.12
C PHE A 13 -1.41 3.05 -5.83
N GLY A 14 -1.39 2.57 -4.59
CA GLY A 14 -2.17 1.41 -4.17
C GLY A 14 -3.65 1.71 -4.01
N ASP A 15 -4.01 2.83 -3.37
CA ASP A 15 -5.42 3.22 -3.22
C ASP A 15 -6.00 3.80 -4.53
N ASP A 16 -5.14 4.43 -5.35
CA ASP A 16 -5.46 4.94 -6.68
C ASP A 16 -5.88 3.83 -7.67
N LEU A 17 -5.61 2.56 -7.36
CA LEU A 17 -6.10 1.41 -8.13
C LEU A 17 -7.63 1.44 -8.29
N ASN A 18 -8.35 1.93 -7.27
CA ASN A 18 -9.81 2.01 -7.32
C ASN A 18 -10.34 2.94 -8.44
N LEU A 19 -9.50 3.85 -8.96
CA LEU A 19 -9.89 4.76 -10.03
C LEU A 19 -10.07 4.07 -11.38
N TRP A 20 -9.47 2.90 -11.60
CA TRP A 20 -9.44 2.25 -12.92
C TRP A 20 -9.47 0.72 -12.90
N LEU A 21 -9.09 0.05 -11.80
CA LEU A 21 -9.06 -1.41 -11.73
C LEU A 21 -10.46 -2.01 -11.93
N TRP A 22 -11.47 -1.37 -11.35
CA TRP A 22 -12.84 -1.86 -11.41
C TRP A 22 -13.44 -1.76 -12.81
N ASP A 23 -13.06 -0.76 -13.60
CA ASP A 23 -13.49 -0.66 -15.01
C ASP A 23 -12.97 -1.83 -15.86
N PHE A 24 -11.83 -2.40 -15.48
CA PHE A 24 -11.29 -3.61 -16.10
C PHE A 24 -11.99 -4.89 -15.60
N LEU A 25 -12.21 -5.02 -14.29
CA LEU A 25 -12.80 -6.24 -13.70
C LEU A 25 -14.31 -6.36 -13.93
N LEU A 26 -15.01 -5.23 -13.92
CA LEU A 26 -16.46 -5.10 -14.08
C LEU A 26 -16.77 -4.03 -15.13
N PRO A 27 -16.51 -4.29 -16.44
CA PRO A 27 -16.76 -3.31 -17.50
C PRO A 27 -18.21 -2.82 -17.47
N GLY A 28 -18.39 -1.50 -17.48
CA GLY A 28 -19.70 -0.85 -17.41
C GLY A 28 -20.23 -0.60 -16.00
N LEU A 29 -19.51 -0.96 -14.93
CA LEU A 29 -20.01 -0.82 -13.55
C LEU A 29 -20.51 0.57 -13.20
N ARG A 30 -19.95 1.60 -13.83
CA ARG A 30 -20.28 3.00 -13.52
C ARG A 30 -21.73 3.32 -13.85
N ASN A 31 -22.35 2.60 -14.80
CA ASN A 31 -23.67 2.88 -15.35
C ASN A 31 -24.83 2.04 -14.78
N VAL A 32 -24.57 1.03 -13.93
CA VAL A 32 -25.64 0.11 -13.46
C VAL A 32 -26.35 0.58 -12.19
N HIS A 33 -25.59 0.94 -11.15
CA HIS A 33 -26.13 1.34 -9.85
C HIS A 33 -25.37 2.55 -9.30
N GLU A 34 -25.74 3.77 -9.71
CA GLU A 34 -25.01 5.01 -9.36
C GLU A 34 -24.98 5.30 -7.86
N GLU A 35 -26.00 4.85 -7.12
CA GLU A 35 -26.14 5.03 -5.66
C GLU A 35 -25.39 3.97 -4.83
N THR A 36 -24.78 2.96 -5.48
CA THR A 36 -24.00 1.94 -4.80
C THR A 36 -22.51 2.28 -4.82
N LEU A 37 -21.94 2.36 -3.63
CA LEU A 37 -20.52 2.54 -3.39
C LEU A 37 -19.81 1.19 -3.45
N LEU A 38 -18.84 1.05 -4.34
CA LEU A 38 -17.98 -0.14 -4.40
C LEU A 38 -16.79 0.08 -3.46
N VAL A 39 -16.69 -0.72 -2.41
CA VAL A 39 -15.61 -0.67 -1.42
C VAL A 39 -14.60 -1.75 -1.74
N GLY A 40 -13.51 -1.33 -2.35
CA GLY A 40 -12.56 -2.20 -3.05
C GLY A 40 -11.17 -2.24 -2.44
N VAL A 41 -10.16 -1.95 -3.25
CA VAL A 41 -8.73 -1.99 -2.85
C VAL A 41 -8.49 -1.09 -1.65
N GLY A 42 -7.60 -1.53 -0.75
CA GLY A 42 -7.09 -0.72 0.35
C GLY A 42 -7.61 -1.10 1.74
N THR A 43 -7.19 -0.33 2.73
CA THR A 43 -7.57 -0.52 4.15
C THR A 43 -8.71 0.42 4.52
N VAL A 44 -9.78 0.39 3.72
CA VAL A 44 -10.83 1.40 3.77
C VAL A 44 -12.07 0.98 4.54
N LEU A 45 -12.17 -0.27 5.02
CA LEU A 45 -13.29 -0.72 5.85
C LEU A 45 -13.22 -0.14 7.26
N ASN A 46 -13.56 1.13 7.44
CA ASN A 46 -13.62 1.78 8.74
C ASN A 46 -14.57 2.99 8.75
N THR A 47 -15.05 3.36 9.94
CA THR A 47 -16.00 4.48 10.14
C THR A 47 -15.38 5.87 9.99
N LEU A 48 -14.05 5.99 9.91
CA LEU A 48 -13.40 7.30 9.82
C LEU A 48 -13.51 7.89 8.41
N ILE A 49 -13.51 7.02 7.39
CA ILE A 49 -13.48 7.47 5.99
C ILE A 49 -14.65 6.97 5.15
N LEU A 50 -15.29 5.84 5.52
CA LEU A 50 -16.45 5.38 4.77
C LEU A 50 -17.70 6.18 5.16
N PRO A 51 -18.47 6.65 4.17
CA PRO A 51 -19.80 7.20 4.43
C PRO A 51 -20.69 6.18 5.14
N LEU A 52 -21.38 6.59 6.21
CA LEU A 52 -22.29 5.71 6.95
C LEU A 52 -23.54 5.36 6.14
N GLU A 53 -24.03 6.31 5.36
CA GLU A 53 -25.24 6.18 4.53
C GLU A 53 -24.95 5.64 3.13
N GLY A 54 -25.98 5.20 2.42
CA GLY A 54 -25.90 4.64 1.07
C GLY A 54 -25.55 3.15 1.06
N ARG A 55 -25.84 2.49 -0.07
CA ARG A 55 -25.57 1.06 -0.26
C ARG A 55 -24.08 0.84 -0.56
N LYS A 56 -23.47 -0.16 0.08
CA LYS A 56 -22.09 -0.59 -0.17
C LYS A 56 -22.06 -2.00 -0.73
N LEU A 57 -21.22 -2.18 -1.73
CA LEU A 57 -20.77 -3.46 -2.23
C LEU A 57 -19.29 -3.63 -1.86
N VAL A 58 -18.97 -4.54 -0.95
CA VAL A 58 -17.60 -4.80 -0.47
C VAL A 58 -16.99 -5.97 -1.23
N ILE A 59 -15.86 -5.71 -1.90
CA ILE A 59 -15.12 -6.72 -2.67
C ILE A 59 -13.62 -6.58 -2.39
N GLY A 60 -13.09 -7.45 -1.53
CA GLY A 60 -11.65 -7.57 -1.26
C GLY A 60 -11.05 -6.45 -0.41
N SER A 61 -11.87 -5.54 0.12
CA SER A 61 -11.39 -4.49 1.03
C SER A 61 -11.00 -5.03 2.41
N GLY A 62 -10.14 -4.31 3.12
CA GLY A 62 -9.62 -4.74 4.41
C GLY A 62 -9.79 -3.75 5.55
N PHE A 63 -9.80 -4.28 6.78
CA PHE A 63 -9.75 -3.50 8.02
C PHE A 63 -8.30 -3.22 8.44
N GLY A 64 -8.10 -2.19 9.25
CA GLY A 64 -6.81 -1.93 9.90
C GLY A 64 -6.79 -0.69 10.80
N TYR A 65 -7.62 0.31 10.53
CA TYR A 65 -7.65 1.56 11.29
C TYR A 65 -9.05 1.82 11.86
N GLY A 66 -9.10 2.54 12.98
CA GLY A 66 -10.35 2.96 13.60
C GLY A 66 -11.26 1.79 14.01
N SER A 67 -12.56 2.00 13.82
CA SER A 67 -13.61 1.01 14.09
C SER A 67 -14.27 0.55 12.79
N LEU A 68 -14.79 -0.68 12.78
CA LEU A 68 -15.62 -1.15 11.68
C LEU A 68 -16.98 -0.44 11.67
N PRO A 69 -17.56 -0.16 10.50
CA PRO A 69 -18.96 0.23 10.42
C PRO A 69 -19.88 -0.92 10.85
N ASP A 70 -21.09 -0.59 11.29
CA ASP A 70 -22.14 -1.60 11.48
C ASP A 70 -22.61 -2.08 10.10
N MET A 71 -22.29 -3.34 9.79
CA MET A 71 -22.60 -4.00 8.53
C MET A 71 -23.68 -5.09 8.67
N SER A 72 -24.48 -5.01 9.74
CA SER A 72 -25.55 -5.98 10.03
C SER A 72 -26.73 -5.89 9.06
N ASP A 73 -27.05 -4.69 8.57
CA ASP A 73 -28.12 -4.49 7.59
C ASP A 73 -27.67 -4.90 6.18
N ARG A 74 -28.13 -6.08 5.75
CA ARG A 74 -27.86 -6.65 4.43
C ARG A 74 -28.52 -5.92 3.27
N ASN A 75 -29.48 -5.04 3.51
CA ASN A 75 -30.03 -4.18 2.47
C ASN A 75 -29.08 -3.04 2.08
N LEU A 76 -28.24 -2.62 3.05
CA LEU A 76 -27.24 -1.58 2.91
C LEU A 76 -25.85 -2.14 2.61
N TRP A 77 -25.53 -3.33 3.12
CA TRP A 77 -24.21 -3.95 2.99
C TRP A 77 -24.27 -5.30 2.27
N ASP A 78 -23.84 -5.31 1.01
CA ASP A 78 -23.51 -6.53 0.28
C ASP A 78 -22.00 -6.79 0.41
N ILE A 79 -21.62 -7.83 1.16
CA ILE A 79 -20.22 -8.21 1.36
C ILE A 79 -19.96 -9.50 0.59
N ARG A 80 -19.18 -9.42 -0.49
CA ARG A 80 -18.86 -10.57 -1.34
C ARG A 80 -17.54 -11.22 -0.98
N SER A 81 -16.57 -10.42 -0.56
CA SER A 81 -15.28 -10.86 -0.06
C SER A 81 -14.58 -9.74 0.67
N VAL A 82 -13.62 -10.08 1.52
CA VAL A 82 -12.70 -9.15 2.17
C VAL A 82 -11.25 -9.56 1.91
N ARG A 83 -10.33 -8.64 2.18
CA ARG A 83 -8.90 -8.77 1.80
C ARG A 83 -8.24 -10.05 2.32
N GLY A 84 -8.57 -10.45 3.54
CA GLY A 84 -7.92 -11.56 4.21
C GLY A 84 -8.70 -12.10 5.40
N PRO A 85 -8.24 -13.21 5.99
CA PRO A 85 -8.97 -13.93 7.02
C PRO A 85 -9.09 -13.16 8.33
N LEU A 86 -8.17 -12.25 8.65
CA LEU A 86 -8.26 -11.45 9.87
C LEU A 86 -9.33 -10.37 9.75
N THR A 87 -9.46 -9.75 8.58
CA THR A 87 -10.59 -8.86 8.30
C THR A 87 -11.90 -9.64 8.37
N ALA A 88 -11.98 -10.84 7.77
CA ALA A 88 -13.20 -11.67 7.82
C ALA A 88 -13.62 -11.97 9.27
N GLU A 89 -12.68 -12.42 10.10
CA GLU A 89 -12.89 -12.66 11.52
C GLU A 89 -13.37 -11.40 12.25
N LYS A 90 -12.73 -10.25 12.02
CA LYS A 90 -13.07 -8.98 12.66
C LYS A 90 -14.49 -8.51 12.32
N VAL A 91 -14.94 -8.77 11.09
CA VAL A 91 -16.30 -8.45 10.61
C VAL A 91 -17.35 -9.47 11.08
N GLY A 92 -16.93 -10.64 11.57
CA GLY A 92 -17.84 -11.74 11.93
C GLY A 92 -18.31 -12.55 10.71
N LEU A 93 -17.49 -12.61 9.66
CA LEU A 93 -17.74 -13.41 8.47
C LEU A 93 -17.00 -14.76 8.54
N PRO A 94 -17.47 -15.77 7.80
CA PRO A 94 -16.68 -16.98 7.54
C PRO A 94 -15.27 -16.62 7.04
N GLN A 95 -14.24 -17.26 7.60
CA GLN A 95 -12.84 -16.93 7.28
C GLN A 95 -12.50 -17.14 5.80
N ASP A 96 -13.21 -18.03 5.10
CA ASP A 96 -13.04 -18.27 3.67
C ASP A 96 -13.51 -17.10 2.80
N MET A 97 -14.32 -16.16 3.31
CA MET A 97 -14.61 -14.89 2.64
C MET A 97 -13.41 -13.93 2.62
N GLY A 98 -12.38 -14.18 3.43
CA GLY A 98 -11.07 -13.54 3.33
C GLY A 98 -10.27 -14.10 2.16
N ILE A 99 -10.47 -13.53 0.97
CA ILE A 99 -9.91 -14.08 -0.28
C ILE A 99 -8.52 -13.50 -0.56
N ILE A 100 -8.45 -12.26 -1.01
CA ILE A 100 -7.20 -11.56 -1.35
C ILE A 100 -7.47 -10.06 -1.56
N ASP A 101 -6.41 -9.26 -1.54
CA ASP A 101 -6.48 -7.87 -2.00
C ASP A 101 -6.70 -7.80 -3.53
N PRO A 102 -7.66 -7.01 -4.06
CA PRO A 102 -7.92 -6.94 -5.49
C PRO A 102 -6.74 -6.44 -6.33
N ALA A 103 -5.77 -5.74 -5.72
CA ALA A 103 -4.58 -5.25 -6.42
C ALA A 103 -3.79 -6.34 -7.16
N VAL A 104 -3.88 -7.61 -6.73
CA VAL A 104 -3.23 -8.73 -7.43
C VAL A 104 -3.74 -8.92 -8.86
N MET A 105 -4.97 -8.48 -9.14
CA MET A 105 -5.61 -8.62 -10.46
C MET A 105 -5.05 -7.66 -11.51
N VAL A 106 -4.24 -6.67 -11.11
CA VAL A 106 -3.52 -5.78 -12.04
C VAL A 106 -2.65 -6.58 -13.01
N THR A 107 -2.14 -7.73 -12.57
CA THR A 107 -1.36 -8.66 -13.41
C THR A 107 -2.12 -9.23 -14.61
N GLU A 108 -3.46 -9.17 -14.60
CA GLU A 108 -4.29 -9.66 -15.71
C GLU A 108 -4.50 -8.63 -16.82
N MET A 109 -4.15 -7.38 -16.58
CA MET A 109 -4.38 -6.32 -17.56
C MET A 109 -3.34 -6.39 -18.68
N PRO A 110 -3.74 -6.19 -19.95
CA PRO A 110 -2.84 -6.31 -21.10
C PRO A 110 -1.57 -5.45 -21.01
N GLU A 111 -1.68 -4.23 -20.48
CA GLU A 111 -0.58 -3.27 -20.39
C GLU A 111 0.51 -3.64 -19.36
N PHE A 112 0.26 -4.62 -18.49
CA PHE A 112 1.22 -5.13 -17.52
C PHE A 112 1.73 -6.54 -17.85
N LYS A 113 1.34 -7.10 -19.00
CA LYS A 113 1.83 -8.40 -19.47
C LYS A 113 3.19 -8.26 -20.16
N ASN A 114 4.04 -9.27 -19.99
CA ASN A 114 5.33 -9.42 -20.69
C ASN A 114 6.29 -8.23 -20.52
N LEU A 115 6.24 -7.54 -19.38
CA LEU A 115 7.17 -6.44 -19.10
C LEU A 115 8.61 -6.97 -18.93
N PRO A 116 9.60 -6.37 -19.61
CA PRO A 116 10.99 -6.81 -19.51
C PRO A 116 11.55 -6.48 -18.12
N LYS A 117 12.29 -7.42 -17.52
CA LYS A 117 12.96 -7.18 -16.24
C LYS A 117 14.09 -6.15 -16.41
N SER A 118 14.16 -5.20 -15.48
CA SER A 118 15.17 -4.14 -15.47
C SER A 118 16.46 -4.53 -14.73
N GLY A 119 16.43 -5.62 -13.95
CA GLY A 119 17.54 -6.04 -13.07
C GLY A 119 17.73 -5.13 -11.85
N ARG A 120 16.81 -4.18 -11.61
CA ARG A 120 16.92 -3.26 -10.48
C ARG A 120 16.37 -3.88 -9.20
N ARG A 121 17.04 -3.59 -8.09
CA ARG A 121 16.56 -3.85 -6.74
C ARG A 121 16.02 -2.54 -6.20
N THR A 122 14.76 -2.51 -5.78
CA THR A 122 14.01 -1.27 -5.59
C THR A 122 13.47 -1.18 -4.17
N PHE A 123 13.64 -0.02 -3.53
CA PHE A 123 13.02 0.30 -2.25
C PHE A 123 11.75 1.12 -2.48
N VAL A 124 10.64 0.67 -1.86
CA VAL A 124 9.34 1.34 -1.90
C VAL A 124 8.96 1.72 -0.46
N PRO A 125 9.17 2.98 -0.04
CA PRO A 125 8.79 3.45 1.29
C PRO A 125 7.26 3.49 1.46
N HIS A 126 6.80 3.73 2.69
CA HIS A 126 5.46 4.23 2.96
C HIS A 126 5.35 5.68 2.51
N TRP A 127 4.15 6.15 2.16
CA TRP A 127 3.96 7.53 1.67
C TRP A 127 4.40 8.58 2.70
N GLU A 128 4.17 8.36 4.00
CA GLU A 128 4.65 9.25 5.08
C GLU A 128 6.19 9.32 5.11
N SER A 129 6.87 8.21 4.84
CA SER A 129 8.33 8.17 4.73
C SER A 129 8.81 8.90 3.49
N ALA A 130 8.14 8.71 2.34
CA ALA A 130 8.46 9.42 1.11
C ALA A 130 8.29 10.95 1.25
N ALA A 131 7.34 11.40 2.09
CA ALA A 131 7.09 12.81 2.34
C ALA A 131 8.14 13.49 3.21
N ALA A 132 8.75 12.77 4.16
CA ALA A 132 9.61 13.37 5.19
C ALA A 132 11.06 12.88 5.21
N GLY A 133 11.38 11.80 4.49
CA GLY A 133 12.66 11.13 4.56
C GLY A 133 13.64 11.47 3.43
N LEU A 134 14.93 11.22 3.68
CA LEU A 134 16.03 11.35 2.71
C LEU A 134 16.27 10.03 1.96
N TRP A 135 15.18 9.37 1.56
CA TRP A 135 15.22 8.03 1.00
C TRP A 135 15.86 7.92 -0.39
N PRO A 136 15.70 8.90 -1.33
CA PRO A 136 16.40 8.84 -2.62
C PRO A 136 17.94 8.75 -2.46
N GLU A 137 18.49 9.54 -1.55
CA GLU A 137 19.92 9.65 -1.26
C GLU A 137 20.41 8.39 -0.55
N ILE A 138 19.66 7.92 0.44
CA ILE A 138 19.93 6.64 1.10
C ILE A 138 19.98 5.50 0.08
N CYS A 139 18.98 5.40 -0.81
CA CYS A 139 18.91 4.37 -1.84
C CYS A 139 20.12 4.42 -2.77
N LYS A 140 20.50 5.62 -3.21
CA LYS A 140 21.72 5.84 -4.02
C LYS A 140 22.97 5.34 -3.29
N THR A 141 23.12 5.62 -2.00
CA THR A 141 24.26 5.17 -1.19
C THR A 141 24.33 3.65 -1.07
N VAL A 142 23.19 2.96 -0.98
CA VAL A 142 23.15 1.50 -0.76
C VAL A 142 22.99 0.68 -2.04
N GLY A 143 22.97 1.34 -3.21
CA GLY A 143 22.82 0.68 -4.51
C GLY A 143 21.42 0.14 -4.76
N LEU A 144 20.38 0.83 -4.28
CA LEU A 144 18.97 0.53 -4.56
C LEU A 144 18.35 1.61 -5.45
N SER A 145 17.40 1.21 -6.28
CA SER A 145 16.48 2.15 -6.93
C SER A 145 15.47 2.67 -5.90
N TYR A 146 15.18 3.97 -5.92
CA TYR A 146 14.13 4.57 -5.09
C TYR A 146 12.85 4.70 -5.92
N LEU A 147 11.73 4.21 -5.38
CA LEU A 147 10.43 4.33 -6.02
C LEU A 147 9.43 5.04 -5.10
N ASP A 148 9.05 6.25 -5.48
CA ASP A 148 8.08 7.04 -4.73
C ASP A 148 6.66 6.45 -4.87
N PRO A 149 6.01 5.99 -3.78
CA PRO A 149 4.65 5.45 -3.83
C PRO A 149 3.58 6.51 -4.17
N ARG A 150 3.96 7.79 -4.20
CA ARG A 150 3.08 8.92 -4.51
C ARG A 150 3.13 9.30 -6.01
N GLY A 151 3.89 8.54 -6.80
CA GLY A 151 3.95 8.71 -8.25
C GLY A 151 2.68 8.26 -8.98
N GLU A 152 2.62 8.47 -10.29
CA GLU A 152 1.53 7.98 -11.14
C GLU A 152 1.39 6.46 -11.01
N ALA A 153 0.18 5.99 -10.70
CA ALA A 153 -0.04 4.63 -10.24
C ALA A 153 0.46 3.56 -11.22
N LYS A 154 0.17 3.70 -12.51
CA LYS A 154 0.59 2.72 -13.53
C LYS A 154 2.11 2.72 -13.70
N ALA A 155 2.77 3.87 -13.67
CA ALA A 155 4.24 3.97 -13.73
C ALA A 155 4.90 3.29 -12.52
N VAL A 156 4.38 3.52 -11.30
CA VAL A 156 4.88 2.87 -10.09
C VAL A 156 4.73 1.35 -10.17
N ILE A 157 3.57 0.88 -10.64
CA ILE A 157 3.30 -0.55 -10.85
C ILE A 157 4.27 -1.16 -11.88
N ARG A 158 4.58 -0.46 -12.98
CA ARG A 158 5.57 -0.95 -13.97
C ARG A 158 6.97 -1.07 -13.38
N GLU A 159 7.42 -0.13 -12.56
CA GLU A 159 8.72 -0.25 -11.88
C GLU A 159 8.74 -1.45 -10.92
N ILE A 160 7.64 -1.68 -10.18
CA ILE A 160 7.50 -2.87 -9.32
C ILE A 160 7.58 -4.14 -10.17
N ALA A 161 6.79 -4.25 -11.23
CA ALA A 161 6.69 -5.43 -12.07
C ALA A 161 8.01 -5.79 -12.78
N THR A 162 8.83 -4.78 -13.11
CA THR A 162 10.11 -4.97 -13.82
C THR A 162 11.30 -5.14 -12.89
N SER A 163 11.16 -4.84 -11.60
CA SER A 163 12.22 -5.02 -10.60
C SER A 163 12.59 -6.50 -10.40
N GLU A 164 13.82 -6.74 -9.94
CA GLU A 164 14.35 -8.05 -9.54
C GLU A 164 14.07 -8.36 -8.06
N LEU A 165 14.01 -7.32 -7.22
CA LEU A 165 13.70 -7.41 -5.80
C LEU A 165 12.99 -6.15 -5.34
N ILE A 166 11.96 -6.29 -4.52
CA ILE A 166 11.32 -5.18 -3.81
C ILE A 166 11.66 -5.21 -2.32
N VAL A 167 12.21 -4.13 -1.79
CA VAL A 167 12.28 -3.85 -0.36
C VAL A 167 11.11 -2.94 -0.04
N ALA A 168 10.08 -3.46 0.62
CA ALA A 168 8.79 -2.80 0.78
C ALA A 168 8.54 -2.35 2.22
N GLU A 169 8.32 -1.06 2.40
CA GLU A 169 7.59 -0.52 3.54
C GLU A 169 6.11 -0.27 3.17
N SER A 170 5.82 0.02 1.90
CA SER A 170 4.46 0.02 1.36
C SER A 170 3.88 -1.39 1.24
N MET A 171 2.72 -1.63 1.84
CA MET A 171 2.02 -2.92 1.74
C MET A 171 1.60 -3.23 0.30
N HIS A 172 1.06 -2.25 -0.43
CA HIS A 172 0.73 -2.43 -1.85
C HIS A 172 1.97 -2.69 -2.69
N GLY A 173 3.13 -2.15 -2.30
CA GLY A 173 4.42 -2.50 -2.90
C GLY A 173 4.71 -4.00 -2.80
N ALA A 174 4.49 -4.62 -1.64
CA ALA A 174 4.66 -6.05 -1.44
C ALA A 174 3.55 -6.89 -2.11
N ILE A 175 2.29 -6.45 -2.06
CA ILE A 175 1.16 -7.12 -2.72
C ILE A 175 1.42 -7.26 -4.22
N LEU A 176 1.79 -6.14 -4.87
CA LEU A 176 2.06 -6.11 -6.30
C LEU A 176 3.35 -6.84 -6.64
N ALA A 177 4.41 -6.71 -5.84
CA ALA A 177 5.63 -7.49 -6.03
C ALA A 177 5.34 -9.00 -6.03
N ASP A 178 4.61 -9.49 -5.02
CA ASP A 178 4.23 -10.90 -4.92
C ASP A 178 3.37 -11.36 -6.12
N ALA A 179 2.42 -10.52 -6.55
CA ALA A 179 1.56 -10.79 -7.70
C ALA A 179 2.34 -10.88 -9.03
N PHE A 180 3.28 -9.96 -9.26
CA PHE A 180 4.20 -9.96 -10.41
C PHE A 180 5.35 -10.95 -10.28
N ARG A 181 5.35 -11.76 -9.23
CA ARG A 181 6.38 -12.77 -8.91
C ARG A 181 7.77 -12.14 -8.75
N VAL A 182 7.83 -10.91 -8.24
CA VAL A 182 9.05 -10.23 -7.84
C VAL A 182 9.28 -10.51 -6.36
N PRO A 183 10.38 -11.21 -5.99
CA PRO A 183 10.70 -11.45 -4.60
C PRO A 183 10.71 -10.17 -3.77
N TRP A 184 10.27 -10.24 -2.53
CA TRP A 184 10.15 -9.06 -1.69
C TRP A 184 10.61 -9.28 -0.26
N ILE A 185 10.99 -8.18 0.39
CA ILE A 185 11.41 -8.10 1.80
C ILE A 185 10.63 -6.97 2.45
N ALA A 186 9.93 -7.26 3.55
CA ALA A 186 9.28 -6.22 4.34
C ALA A 186 10.30 -5.46 5.20
N VAL A 187 10.15 -4.14 5.26
CA VAL A 187 10.84 -3.28 6.22
C VAL A 187 9.84 -2.38 6.93
N SER A 188 10.25 -1.85 8.08
CA SER A 188 9.45 -0.88 8.82
C SER A 188 10.34 0.20 9.42
N THR A 189 9.96 1.47 9.26
CA THR A 189 10.66 2.59 9.89
C THR A 189 10.08 3.03 11.23
N SER A 190 8.89 2.53 11.58
CA SER A 190 8.23 2.87 12.82
C SER A 190 7.32 1.74 13.31
N ARG A 191 6.83 1.87 14.55
CA ARG A 191 5.76 1.01 15.06
C ARG A 191 4.38 1.43 14.55
N SER A 192 4.27 2.59 13.90
CA SER A 192 3.00 3.09 13.34
C SER A 192 2.57 2.32 12.09
N ILE A 193 3.47 1.55 11.46
CA ILE A 193 3.08 0.64 10.39
C ILE A 193 2.17 -0.44 10.95
N ASN A 194 0.95 -0.41 10.45
CA ASN A 194 -0.11 -1.26 10.94
C ASN A 194 0.19 -2.73 10.61
N SER A 195 0.59 -3.50 11.62
CA SER A 195 0.92 -4.91 11.46
C SER A 195 -0.32 -5.77 11.21
N PHE A 196 -1.52 -5.32 11.58
CA PHE A 196 -2.76 -6.07 11.34
C PHE A 196 -3.01 -6.20 9.84
N LYS A 197 -3.02 -5.09 9.08
CA LYS A 197 -3.29 -5.14 7.63
C LYS A 197 -2.27 -5.99 6.86
N TRP A 198 -1.00 -5.92 7.25
CA TRP A 198 0.07 -6.74 6.68
C TRP A 198 -0.14 -8.23 6.97
N ASN A 199 -0.43 -8.60 8.21
CA ASN A 199 -0.70 -10.00 8.56
C ASN A 199 -2.00 -10.52 7.93
N ASP A 200 -3.01 -9.68 7.78
CA ASP A 200 -4.27 -10.01 7.14
C ASP A 200 -4.06 -10.42 5.68
N TRP A 201 -3.34 -9.60 4.91
CA TRP A 201 -2.94 -9.96 3.55
C TRP A 201 -1.98 -11.16 3.53
N ALA A 202 -0.93 -11.16 4.37
CA ALA A 202 0.07 -12.22 4.34
C ALA A 202 -0.54 -13.62 4.57
N ARG A 203 -1.50 -13.73 5.49
CA ARG A 203 -2.22 -14.97 5.77
C ARG A 203 -3.10 -15.45 4.62
N SER A 204 -3.59 -14.57 3.75
CA SER A 204 -4.39 -14.99 2.60
C SER A 204 -3.57 -15.78 1.58
N LEU A 205 -2.27 -15.48 1.48
CA LEU A 205 -1.31 -16.12 0.58
C LEU A 205 -0.37 -17.13 1.25
N GLY A 206 -0.44 -17.28 2.57
CA GLY A 206 0.45 -18.17 3.34
C GLY A 206 1.89 -17.65 3.44
N VAL A 207 2.12 -16.35 3.24
CA VAL A 207 3.42 -15.70 3.45
C VAL A 207 3.52 -15.14 4.86
N THR A 208 4.72 -14.77 5.30
CA THR A 208 4.96 -14.29 6.67
C THR A 208 5.34 -12.82 6.69
N TYR A 209 4.61 -12.01 7.45
CA TYR A 209 5.02 -10.63 7.71
C TYR A 209 6.07 -10.59 8.84
N ALA A 210 7.34 -10.43 8.46
CA ALA A 210 8.48 -10.30 9.37
C ALA A 210 9.34 -9.09 8.97
N PRO A 211 8.88 -7.85 9.25
CA PRO A 211 9.56 -6.64 8.80
C PRO A 211 10.90 -6.47 9.50
N LYS A 212 11.93 -6.11 8.74
CA LYS A 212 13.19 -5.65 9.31
C LYS A 212 13.09 -4.17 9.67
N HIS A 213 13.52 -3.81 10.86
CA HIS A 213 13.50 -2.42 11.30
C HIS A 213 14.59 -1.59 10.59
N VAL A 214 14.21 -0.46 10.01
CA VAL A 214 15.12 0.52 9.38
C VAL A 214 14.88 1.87 10.06
N PRO A 215 15.84 2.48 10.79
CA PRO A 215 15.59 3.76 11.46
C PRO A 215 15.12 4.86 10.49
N VAL A 216 14.26 5.75 10.97
CA VAL A 216 13.88 6.96 10.23
C VAL A 216 15.09 7.79 9.86
N SER A 217 15.05 8.38 8.66
CA SER A 217 16.15 9.09 8.04
C SER A 217 16.26 10.55 8.47
N THR A 218 15.19 11.14 8.99
CA THR A 218 15.15 12.53 9.45
C THR A 218 14.38 12.69 10.75
N ARG A 219 14.61 13.82 11.44
CA ARG A 219 13.81 14.23 12.60
C ARG A 219 12.34 14.51 12.23
N ALA A 220 12.09 15.08 11.05
CA ALA A 220 10.73 15.35 10.59
C ALA A 220 9.94 14.04 10.42
N GLU A 221 10.57 13.04 9.82
CA GLU A 221 10.02 11.68 9.72
C GLU A 221 9.78 11.06 11.10
N ALA A 222 10.70 11.27 12.05
CA ALA A 222 10.55 10.79 13.42
C ALA A 222 9.31 11.38 14.13
N ILE A 223 9.05 12.68 13.97
CA ILE A 223 7.89 13.36 14.56
C ILE A 223 6.61 12.86 13.90
N ALA A 224 6.57 12.80 12.56
CA ALA A 224 5.40 12.36 11.81
C ALA A 224 4.98 10.93 12.17
N LYS A 225 5.96 10.04 12.38
CA LYS A 225 5.71 8.62 12.66
C LYS A 225 5.70 8.25 14.14
N GLY A 226 5.96 9.19 15.05
CA GLY A 226 6.15 8.89 16.47
C GLY A 226 7.29 7.88 16.70
N ALA A 227 8.40 8.07 15.99
CA ALA A 227 9.54 7.15 15.99
C ALA A 227 10.72 7.71 16.79
N ARG A 228 11.73 6.86 17.05
CA ARG A 228 12.97 7.28 17.71
C ARG A 228 13.97 7.78 16.68
N PHE A 229 14.63 8.90 16.97
CA PHE A 229 15.73 9.44 16.18
C PHE A 229 16.88 9.81 17.11
N TRP A 230 18.05 9.20 16.91
CA TRP A 230 19.22 9.33 17.79
C TRP A 230 18.92 9.08 19.29
N GLY A 231 18.16 8.02 19.58
CA GLY A 231 17.83 7.60 20.95
C GLY A 231 16.68 8.39 21.60
N VAL A 232 16.36 9.58 21.09
CA VAL A 232 15.22 10.40 21.52
C VAL A 232 13.93 9.88 20.87
N GLY A 233 12.91 9.59 21.68
CA GLY A 233 11.58 9.23 21.19
C GLY A 233 10.73 10.47 20.94
N PHE A 234 9.96 10.46 19.86
CA PHE A 234 8.94 11.46 19.58
C PHE A 234 7.56 10.82 19.66
N GLU A 235 6.58 11.54 20.20
CA GLU A 235 5.17 11.14 20.10
C GLU A 235 4.65 11.50 18.70
N ARG A 236 3.71 10.70 18.18
CA ARG A 236 3.09 10.98 16.87
C ARG A 236 2.35 12.31 16.96
N ASN A 237 2.68 13.23 16.08
CA ASN A 237 1.98 14.51 15.96
C ASN A 237 1.11 14.50 14.69
N GLU A 238 -0.21 14.47 14.86
CA GLU A 238 -1.17 14.44 13.75
C GLU A 238 -1.12 15.72 12.90
N GLN A 239 -0.95 16.89 13.52
CA GLN A 239 -0.80 18.16 12.80
C GLN A 239 0.47 18.16 11.92
N ALA A 240 1.58 17.60 12.42
CA ALA A 240 2.81 17.48 11.63
C ALA A 240 2.66 16.48 10.46
N ALA A 241 1.89 15.39 10.66
CA ALA A 241 1.57 14.45 9.59
C ALA A 241 0.68 15.12 8.52
N GLU A 242 -0.33 15.88 8.93
CA GLU A 242 -1.20 16.66 8.04
C GLU A 242 -0.44 17.79 7.32
N GLU A 243 0.50 18.46 7.97
CA GLU A 243 1.33 19.49 7.34
C GLU A 243 2.25 18.91 6.26
N LEU A 244 2.86 17.75 6.53
CA LEU A 244 3.60 17.00 5.51
C LEU A 244 2.69 16.57 4.37
N GLU A 245 1.43 16.25 4.68
CA GLU A 245 0.37 15.95 3.70
C GLU A 245 -0.18 17.19 2.97
N LYS A 246 0.16 18.43 3.34
CA LYS A 246 -0.25 19.65 2.62
C LYS A 246 0.86 20.31 1.78
N ARG A 247 2.14 20.03 2.05
CA ARG A 247 3.30 20.75 1.48
C ARG A 247 3.54 20.62 -0.05
N ARG A 248 2.69 19.94 -0.83
CA ARG A 248 2.86 19.80 -2.29
C ARG A 248 1.93 20.66 -3.15
N GLU A 249 0.87 21.24 -2.61
CA GLU A 249 -0.14 21.99 -3.40
C GLU A 249 0.29 23.42 -3.81
N GLY A 250 1.49 23.88 -3.45
CA GLY A 250 1.86 25.29 -3.66
C GLY A 250 3.31 25.59 -4.02
N GLU A 251 4.15 24.59 -4.24
CA GLU A 251 5.56 24.83 -4.58
C GLU A 251 5.87 24.23 -5.96
N THR A 252 5.93 25.12 -6.98
CA THR A 252 7.14 25.11 -7.80
C THR A 252 8.29 24.99 -6.83
N VAL A 253 9.21 24.04 -7.06
CA VAL A 253 10.46 24.00 -6.31
C VAL A 253 11.15 25.35 -6.52
N VAL A 254 10.84 26.34 -5.68
CA VAL A 254 11.73 27.45 -5.43
C VAL A 254 12.88 26.74 -4.79
N ALA A 255 13.93 26.51 -5.58
CA ALA A 255 15.19 26.01 -5.08
C ALA A 255 15.49 26.80 -3.80
N ASP A 256 15.48 26.11 -2.66
CA ASP A 256 15.89 26.64 -1.37
C ASP A 256 17.22 27.37 -1.60
N PRO A 257 17.26 28.71 -1.52
CA PRO A 257 18.45 29.44 -1.92
C PRO A 257 19.56 29.07 -0.93
N GLU A 258 20.57 28.37 -1.44
CA GLU A 258 21.81 28.02 -0.73
C GLU A 258 21.67 27.05 0.46
N GLN A 259 21.41 25.77 0.18
CA GLN A 259 21.86 24.73 1.11
C GLN A 259 23.39 24.68 1.10
N THR A 260 24.02 25.26 2.12
CA THR A 260 25.46 25.14 2.36
C THR A 260 25.87 23.67 2.36
N THR A 261 27.01 23.34 1.73
CA THR A 261 27.57 21.99 1.65
C THR A 261 27.65 21.30 3.01
N LEU A 262 27.97 22.06 4.06
CA LEU A 262 27.94 21.63 5.46
C LEU A 262 26.58 21.09 5.93
N ARG A 263 25.46 21.73 5.57
CA ARG A 263 24.11 21.25 5.93
C ARG A 263 23.73 19.98 5.19
N VAL A 264 24.13 19.86 3.92
CA VAL A 264 23.92 18.63 3.13
C VAL A 264 24.73 17.48 3.71
N MET A 265 25.99 17.72 4.03
CA MET A 265 26.86 16.72 4.69
C MET A 265 26.32 16.33 6.08
N ALA A 266 25.80 17.28 6.87
CA ALA A 266 25.19 16.99 8.16
C ALA A 266 23.92 16.13 8.01
N LYS A 267 23.04 16.44 7.05
CA LYS A 267 21.85 15.62 6.74
C LYS A 267 22.24 14.21 6.30
N GLN A 268 23.27 14.07 5.47
CA GLN A 268 23.77 12.77 5.01
C GLN A 268 24.39 11.94 6.14
N ALA A 269 25.16 12.58 7.05
CA ALA A 269 25.70 11.92 8.23
C ALA A 269 24.60 11.39 9.17
N LEU A 270 23.51 12.14 9.32
CA LEU A 270 22.35 11.73 10.12
C LEU A 270 21.60 10.53 9.55
N ALA A 271 21.68 10.30 8.23
CA ALA A 271 21.03 9.20 7.51
C ALA A 271 21.86 7.89 7.48
N VAL A 272 23.10 7.89 7.97
CA VAL A 272 24.00 6.71 7.97
C VAL A 272 23.37 5.47 8.64
N PRO A 273 22.71 5.57 9.82
CA PRO A 273 22.05 4.41 10.43
C PRO A 273 20.94 3.83 9.55
N SER A 274 20.15 4.68 8.89
CA SER A 274 19.10 4.29 7.96
C SER A 274 19.67 3.60 6.73
N ALA A 275 20.76 4.13 6.16
CA ALA A 275 21.46 3.52 5.03
C ALA A 275 22.02 2.15 5.39
N LEU A 276 22.74 2.02 6.52
CA LEU A 276 23.28 0.73 6.94
C LEU A 276 22.16 -0.29 7.19
N ALA A 277 21.09 0.09 7.89
CA ALA A 277 19.97 -0.80 8.17
C ALA A 277 19.21 -1.21 6.89
N LEU A 278 18.99 -0.27 5.95
CA LEU A 278 18.34 -0.59 4.67
C LEU A 278 19.20 -1.53 3.82
N TRP A 279 20.51 -1.32 3.79
CA TRP A 279 21.45 -2.22 3.11
C TRP A 279 21.47 -3.63 3.73
N GLN A 280 21.52 -3.73 5.06
CA GLN A 280 21.40 -5.02 5.76
C GLN A 280 20.03 -5.67 5.51
N ALA A 281 18.97 -4.86 5.44
CA ALA A 281 17.63 -5.34 5.15
C ALA A 281 17.54 -5.95 3.76
N SER A 282 18.05 -5.24 2.74
CA SER A 282 18.02 -5.67 1.34
C SER A 282 18.76 -6.99 1.12
N LYS A 283 19.80 -7.29 1.90
CA LYS A 283 20.51 -8.58 1.88
C LYS A 283 19.78 -9.74 2.57
N GLY A 284 18.58 -9.51 3.08
CA GLY A 284 17.75 -10.56 3.67
C GLY A 284 17.33 -11.63 2.69
N LYS A 285 16.87 -12.76 3.23
CA LYS A 285 16.16 -13.77 2.44
C LYS A 285 14.82 -13.16 1.99
N PRO A 286 14.60 -12.97 0.68
CA PRO A 286 13.30 -12.53 0.19
C PRO A 286 12.29 -13.66 0.27
N GLN A 287 11.02 -13.33 0.10
CA GLN A 287 9.94 -14.29 0.05
C GLN A 287 9.02 -14.05 -1.14
N LEU A 288 8.26 -15.09 -1.47
CA LEU A 288 7.15 -15.11 -2.41
C LEU A 288 6.12 -16.10 -1.91
N SER A 289 4.84 -15.82 -2.14
CA SER A 289 3.78 -16.83 -2.04
C SER A 289 4.03 -17.98 -3.02
N SER A 290 3.38 -19.13 -2.84
CA SER A 290 3.44 -20.19 -3.86
C SER A 290 2.57 -19.81 -5.07
N ASP A 291 2.99 -20.21 -6.27
CA ASP A 291 2.22 -19.96 -7.50
C ASP A 291 0.80 -20.56 -7.40
N ALA A 292 0.69 -21.76 -6.83
CA ALA A 292 -0.60 -22.43 -6.60
C ALA A 292 -1.51 -21.64 -5.64
N ALA A 293 -0.96 -21.09 -4.55
CA ALA A 293 -1.75 -20.29 -3.61
C ALA A 293 -2.25 -19.00 -4.28
N LEU A 294 -1.38 -18.26 -4.97
CA LEU A 294 -1.76 -17.04 -5.67
C LEU A 294 -2.80 -17.32 -6.77
N ALA A 295 -2.61 -18.35 -7.58
CA ALA A 295 -3.55 -18.74 -8.62
C ALA A 295 -4.92 -19.10 -8.04
N ALA A 296 -4.97 -19.92 -6.99
CA ALA A 296 -6.22 -20.29 -6.33
C ALA A 296 -6.96 -19.08 -5.74
N ARG A 297 -6.23 -18.10 -5.18
CA ARG A 297 -6.85 -16.86 -4.69
C ARG A 297 -7.41 -16.00 -5.81
N LYS A 298 -6.69 -15.86 -6.93
CA LYS A 298 -7.16 -15.12 -8.11
C LYS A 298 -8.39 -15.78 -8.74
N GLU A 299 -8.42 -17.10 -8.85
CA GLU A 299 -9.58 -17.85 -9.34
C GLU A 299 -10.82 -17.63 -8.46
N ARG A 300 -10.67 -17.77 -7.14
CA ARG A 300 -11.76 -17.50 -6.18
C ARG A 300 -12.24 -16.06 -6.24
N PHE A 301 -11.32 -15.11 -6.41
CA PHE A 301 -11.66 -13.70 -6.57
C PHE A 301 -12.45 -13.47 -7.86
N MET A 302 -12.05 -14.09 -8.98
CA MET A 302 -12.80 -14.00 -10.24
C MET A 302 -14.20 -14.62 -10.15
N ALA A 303 -14.38 -15.71 -9.40
CA ALA A 303 -15.70 -16.27 -9.14
C ALA A 303 -16.61 -15.28 -8.39
N VAL A 304 -16.05 -14.47 -7.47
CA VAL A 304 -16.76 -13.36 -6.82
C VAL A 304 -17.15 -12.28 -7.84
N ILE A 305 -16.22 -11.87 -8.70
CA ILE A 305 -16.48 -10.88 -9.77
C ILE A 305 -17.60 -11.36 -10.70
N ASP A 306 -17.59 -12.64 -11.10
CA ASP A 306 -18.65 -13.20 -11.95
C ASP A 306 -20.00 -13.25 -11.23
N GLY A 307 -20.01 -13.50 -9.92
CA GLY A 307 -21.22 -13.39 -9.10
C GLY A 307 -21.79 -11.97 -9.08
N VAL A 308 -20.93 -10.97 -8.85
CA VAL A 308 -21.33 -9.56 -8.91
C VAL A 308 -21.87 -9.20 -10.28
N ARG A 309 -21.23 -9.67 -11.37
CA ARG A 309 -21.70 -9.41 -12.72
C ARG A 309 -23.12 -9.95 -12.94
N ARG A 310 -23.43 -11.16 -12.47
CA ARG A 310 -24.77 -11.75 -12.60
C ARG A 310 -25.85 -11.01 -11.82
N ASP A 311 -25.50 -10.45 -10.67
CA ASP A 311 -26.49 -9.89 -9.75
C ASP A 311 -26.76 -8.39 -9.97
N TYR A 312 -25.84 -7.69 -10.66
CA TYR A 312 -25.87 -6.22 -10.80
C TYR A 312 -25.84 -5.71 -12.25
N PHE A 313 -25.70 -6.57 -13.26
CA PHE A 313 -25.67 -6.22 -14.68
C PHE A 313 -26.67 -7.07 -15.46
#